data_AF-A0AA90TZB4-F1
#
_entry.id   AF-A0AA90TZB4-F1
#
_cell.length_a   1.000
_cell.length_b   1.000
_cell.length_c   1.000
_cell.angle_alpha   90.00
_cell.angle_beta   90.00
_cell.angle_gamma   90.00
#
_symmetry.space_group_name_H-M   'P 1'
#
loop_
_entity.id
_entity.type
_entity.pdbx_description
1 polymer ?
#
loop_
_entity_poly.entity_id
_entity_poly.type
_entity_poly.pdbx_seq_one_letter_code
_entity_poly.pdbx_strand_id
1 'polypeptide(L)'
;MLKTIIPEDERSNEPLDTERLIYHPDMIRANEWVLSEYKPPTRDFCIFVPCAMRKPYHTSPSHKMYDRIIFGILEQEDAHVVVFGTCGITPREIDTEYPFTDYKFMMGKCNVAKIKRDFIKMESERLARYLEKTRDNYKHRVAYCIGDFRTAMEKAVEMTNIEVSIIPKKETMEELANPDKRFVYGSLSQQQYLQDFSDSITEKMNIDARTVGVHEDLSTNDMDWYLL
;
A
#
# COMPACT_ATOMS: atom_id res chain seq x y z
N MET A 1 23.42 13.11 -0.53
CA MET A 1 23.34 11.63 -0.43
C MET A 1 22.14 11.32 0.45
N LEU A 2 21.24 10.45 0.00
CA LEU A 2 20.22 9.88 0.89
C LEU A 2 20.95 9.13 2.01
N LYS A 3 20.60 9.44 3.26
CA LYS A 3 21.15 8.76 4.43
C LYS A 3 20.63 7.32 4.38
N THR A 4 21.53 6.36 4.19
CA THR A 4 21.19 4.93 4.27
C THR A 4 20.50 4.66 5.61
N ILE A 5 19.35 3.98 5.57
CA ILE A 5 18.53 3.72 6.77
C ILE A 5 19.33 2.87 7.78
N ILE A 6 19.98 1.81 7.28
CA ILE A 6 20.80 0.88 8.05
C ILE A 6 22.09 0.61 7.27
N PRO A 7 23.24 1.13 7.75
CA PRO A 7 24.55 0.84 7.18
C PRO A 7 24.81 -0.67 7.08
N GLU A 8 25.53 -1.10 6.05
CA GLU A 8 25.73 -2.52 5.74
C GLU A 8 26.42 -3.29 6.86
N ASP A 9 27.38 -2.66 7.54
CA ASP A 9 28.11 -3.19 8.69
C ASP A 9 27.27 -3.29 9.98
N GLU A 10 26.09 -2.67 9.99
CA GLU A 10 25.15 -2.71 11.12
C GLU A 10 23.97 -3.67 10.88
N ARG A 11 23.87 -4.31 9.71
CA ARG A 11 22.74 -5.17 9.36
C ARG A 11 22.79 -6.49 10.15
N SER A 12 21.62 -6.96 10.55
CA SER A 12 21.43 -8.26 11.15
C SER A 12 21.74 -9.38 10.14
N ASN A 13 22.27 -10.49 10.67
CA ASN A 13 22.45 -11.73 9.91
C ASN A 13 21.18 -12.61 9.91
N GLU A 14 20.10 -12.16 10.55
CA GLU A 14 18.82 -12.89 10.54
C GLU A 14 18.19 -12.89 9.13
N PRO A 15 17.47 -13.97 8.77
CA PRO A 15 16.86 -14.08 7.45
C PRO A 15 15.60 -13.20 7.31
N LEU A 16 15.49 -12.49 6.19
CA LEU A 16 14.34 -11.64 5.81
C LEU A 16 13.23 -12.40 5.02
N ASP A 17 13.21 -13.73 5.08
CA ASP A 17 12.31 -14.58 4.29
C ASP A 17 11.36 -15.47 5.10
N THR A 18 11.38 -15.33 6.43
CA THR A 18 10.54 -16.11 7.36
C THR A 18 9.39 -15.29 7.96
N GLU A 19 8.42 -15.95 8.60
CA GLU A 19 7.34 -15.27 9.32
C GLU A 19 7.80 -14.44 10.52
N ARG A 20 9.07 -14.58 10.91
CA ARG A 20 9.69 -13.75 11.95
C ARG A 20 10.01 -12.34 11.46
N LEU A 21 9.88 -12.07 10.15
CA LEU A 21 10.17 -10.76 9.55
C LEU A 21 9.53 -9.58 10.29
N ILE A 22 8.29 -9.73 10.78
CA ILE A 22 7.60 -8.64 11.51
C ILE A 22 8.29 -8.25 12.83
N TYR A 23 9.12 -9.15 13.39
CA TYR A 23 9.94 -8.93 14.58
C TYR A 23 11.42 -8.70 14.27
N HIS A 24 11.80 -8.74 13.00
CA HIS A 24 13.21 -8.66 12.61
C HIS A 24 13.79 -7.31 13.04
N PRO A 25 14.97 -7.28 13.68
CA PRO A 25 15.54 -6.05 14.25
C PRO A 25 15.69 -4.94 13.20
N ASP A 26 16.19 -5.27 12.01
CA ASP A 26 16.33 -4.27 10.94
C ASP A 26 14.99 -3.81 10.39
N MET A 27 13.97 -4.68 10.38
CA MET A 27 12.64 -4.28 9.94
C MET A 27 12.01 -3.32 10.95
N ILE A 28 12.16 -3.60 12.25
CA ILE A 28 11.74 -2.71 13.32
C ILE A 28 12.47 -1.36 13.20
N ARG A 29 13.80 -1.38 13.06
CA ARG A 29 14.62 -0.17 12.94
C ARG A 29 14.25 0.67 11.73
N ALA A 30 14.03 0.04 10.57
CA ALA A 30 13.62 0.75 9.36
C ALA A 30 12.23 1.38 9.49
N ASN A 31 11.27 0.67 10.09
CA ASN A 31 9.96 1.24 10.40
C ASN A 31 10.06 2.43 11.36
N GLU A 32 10.84 2.30 12.43
CA GLU A 32 11.05 3.42 13.35
C GLU A 32 11.71 4.61 12.66
N TRP A 33 12.65 4.38 11.74
CA TRP A 33 13.23 5.44 10.93
C TRP A 33 12.19 6.14 10.05
N VAL A 34 11.28 5.41 9.40
CA VAL A 34 10.17 6.01 8.63
C VAL A 34 9.25 6.84 9.53
N LEU A 35 8.96 6.36 10.74
CA LEU A 35 8.06 7.03 11.67
C LEU A 35 8.71 8.25 12.36
N SER A 36 10.02 8.24 12.58
CA SER A 36 10.71 9.29 13.34
C SER A 36 11.54 10.25 12.47
N GLU A 37 12.29 9.75 11.50
CA GLU A 37 13.35 10.49 10.78
C GLU A 37 12.93 10.91 9.37
N TYR A 38 12.21 10.05 8.65
CA TYR A 38 11.68 10.38 7.32
C TYR A 38 10.79 11.62 7.41
N LYS A 39 10.93 12.51 6.42
CA LYS A 39 10.14 13.74 6.29
C LYS A 39 9.18 13.59 5.11
N PRO A 40 7.90 13.27 5.36
CA PRO A 40 6.90 13.14 4.31
C PRO A 40 6.68 14.50 3.64
N PRO A 41 6.43 14.52 2.31
CA PRO A 41 6.07 15.75 1.61
C PRO A 41 4.68 16.25 2.05
N THR A 42 4.38 17.51 1.75
CA THR A 42 3.01 18.04 1.75
C THR A 42 2.49 17.93 0.32
N ARG A 43 1.34 17.28 0.14
CA ARG A 43 0.74 16.96 -1.17
C ARG A 43 -0.78 16.97 -1.07
N ASP A 44 -1.48 17.08 -2.19
CA ASP A 44 -2.94 17.06 -2.16
C ASP A 44 -3.46 15.65 -1.80
N PHE A 45 -2.83 14.61 -2.32
CA PHE A 45 -3.19 13.22 -2.09
C PHE A 45 -2.07 12.43 -1.43
N CYS A 46 -2.43 11.62 -0.43
CA CYS A 46 -1.64 10.47 0.00
C CYS A 46 -2.37 9.18 -0.36
N ILE A 47 -1.72 8.36 -1.17
CA ILE A 47 -2.26 7.11 -1.69
C ILE A 47 -1.52 5.94 -1.03
N PHE A 48 -2.23 5.18 -0.19
CA PHE A 48 -1.71 3.97 0.43
C PHE A 48 -2.00 2.76 -0.48
N VAL A 49 -0.97 2.04 -0.89
CA VAL A 49 -1.06 0.83 -1.72
C VAL A 49 -0.36 -0.34 -1.03
N PRO A 50 -0.77 -1.60 -1.29
CA PRO A 50 -0.18 -2.73 -0.61
C PRO A 50 1.21 -3.05 -1.17
N CYS A 51 2.05 -3.66 -0.32
CA CYS A 51 3.33 -4.22 -0.73
C CYS A 51 3.17 -5.27 -1.84
N ALA A 52 4.21 -5.45 -2.65
CA ALA A 52 4.22 -6.38 -3.77
C ALA A 52 5.25 -7.49 -3.59
N MET A 53 5.07 -8.62 -4.31
CA MET A 53 6.07 -9.70 -4.31
C MET A 53 7.39 -9.24 -4.93
N ARG A 54 7.31 -8.53 -6.06
CA ARG A 54 8.44 -7.93 -6.76
C ARG A 54 8.84 -6.62 -6.08
N LYS A 55 10.13 -6.48 -5.76
CA LYS A 55 10.75 -5.26 -5.24
C LYS A 55 11.83 -4.76 -6.21
N PRO A 56 12.13 -3.45 -6.21
CA PRO A 56 11.42 -2.38 -5.50
C PRO A 56 9.97 -2.26 -6.01
N TYR A 57 9.06 -1.85 -5.13
CA TYR A 57 7.61 -2.01 -5.34
C TYR A 57 7.12 -1.34 -6.60
N HIS A 58 7.63 -0.14 -6.89
CA HIS A 58 7.28 0.65 -8.07
C HIS A 58 7.54 -0.09 -9.40
N THR A 59 8.38 -1.13 -9.42
CA THR A 59 8.65 -1.92 -10.62
C THR A 59 7.69 -3.09 -10.81
N SER A 60 6.86 -3.39 -9.80
CA SER A 60 5.94 -4.53 -9.82
C SER A 60 4.77 -4.31 -10.78
N PRO A 61 4.24 -5.38 -11.41
CA PRO A 61 3.07 -5.25 -12.29
C PRO A 61 1.87 -4.59 -11.61
N SER A 62 1.60 -4.93 -10.34
CA SER A 62 0.52 -4.33 -9.56
C SER A 62 0.72 -2.84 -9.35
N HIS A 63 1.95 -2.39 -9.03
CA HIS A 63 2.22 -0.96 -8.84
C HIS A 63 2.16 -0.19 -10.16
N LYS A 64 2.63 -0.77 -11.28
CA LYS A 64 2.46 -0.15 -12.60
C LYS A 64 0.98 0.04 -12.95
N MET A 65 0.13 -0.91 -12.57
CA MET A 65 -1.31 -0.79 -12.73
C MET A 65 -1.89 0.29 -11.82
N TYR A 66 -1.48 0.36 -10.55
CA TYR A 66 -1.89 1.45 -9.65
C TYR A 66 -1.45 2.82 -10.18
N ASP A 67 -0.24 2.93 -10.71
CA ASP A 67 0.33 4.16 -11.27
C ASP A 67 -0.47 4.65 -12.48
N ARG A 68 -1.00 3.75 -13.31
CA ARG A 68 -1.87 4.13 -14.44
C ARG A 68 -3.18 4.76 -13.96
N ILE A 69 -3.74 4.28 -12.86
CA ILE A 69 -4.93 4.88 -12.25
C ILE A 69 -4.58 6.22 -11.61
N ILE A 70 -3.59 6.22 -10.70
CA ILE A 70 -3.20 7.40 -9.92
C ILE A 70 -2.76 8.53 -10.84
N PHE A 71 -1.78 8.28 -11.70
CA PHE A 71 -1.17 9.31 -12.57
C PHE A 71 -1.88 9.47 -13.91
N GLY A 72 -2.92 8.67 -14.18
CA GLY A 72 -3.91 9.03 -15.18
C GLY A 72 -4.77 10.20 -14.71
N ILE A 73 -5.04 10.31 -13.40
CA ILE A 73 -5.95 11.30 -12.82
C ILE A 73 -5.21 12.49 -12.21
N LEU A 74 -4.11 12.23 -11.50
CA LEU A 74 -3.35 13.20 -10.72
C LEU A 74 -1.99 13.47 -11.37
N GLU A 75 -1.49 14.70 -11.23
CA GLU A 75 -0.09 14.99 -11.56
C GLU A 75 0.86 14.37 -10.51
N GLN A 76 2.11 14.11 -10.89
CA GLN A 76 3.09 13.48 -9.99
C GLN A 76 3.39 14.31 -8.75
N GLU A 77 3.33 15.64 -8.89
CA GLU A 77 3.49 16.63 -7.83
C GLU A 77 2.30 16.68 -6.85
N ASP A 78 1.15 16.08 -7.17
CA ASP A 78 -0.04 16.12 -6.32
C ASP A 78 -0.20 14.86 -5.46
N ALA A 79 0.45 13.76 -5.83
CA ALA A 79 0.34 12.48 -5.15
C ALA A 79 1.62 12.11 -4.39
N HIS A 80 1.46 11.68 -3.15
CA HIS A 80 2.45 10.93 -2.40
C HIS A 80 2.00 9.48 -2.27
N VAL A 81 2.76 8.55 -2.84
CA VAL A 81 2.42 7.13 -2.84
C VAL A 81 3.19 6.40 -1.74
N VAL A 82 2.45 5.83 -0.79
CA VAL A 82 2.99 5.14 0.38
C VAL A 82 2.63 3.66 0.30
N VAL A 83 3.62 2.79 0.34
CA VAL A 83 3.41 1.34 0.39
C VAL A 83 3.25 0.91 1.84
N PHE A 84 2.38 -0.07 2.11
CA PHE A 84 2.27 -0.68 3.44
C PHE A 84 1.98 -2.18 3.35
N GLY A 85 2.14 -2.92 4.45
CA GLY A 85 1.89 -4.36 4.50
C GLY A 85 3.00 -5.13 5.19
N THR A 86 3.54 -6.17 4.53
CA THR A 86 4.40 -7.18 5.19
C THR A 86 5.60 -6.58 5.94
N CYS A 87 6.20 -5.52 5.41
CA CYS A 87 7.36 -4.83 5.99
C CYS A 87 6.99 -3.56 6.77
N GLY A 88 5.71 -3.27 6.97
CA GLY A 88 5.26 -1.97 7.47
C GLY A 88 5.23 -0.88 6.40
N ILE A 89 5.35 0.37 6.84
CA ILE A 89 5.10 1.55 6.02
C ILE A 89 6.38 1.96 5.29
N THR A 90 6.28 2.11 3.98
CA THR A 90 7.39 2.41 3.08
C THR A 90 6.93 3.42 2.03
N PRO A 91 7.18 4.73 2.25
CA PRO A 91 7.09 5.74 1.19
C PRO A 91 7.87 5.28 -0.04
N ARG A 92 7.32 5.47 -1.25
CA ARG A 92 7.95 4.94 -2.47
C ARG A 92 9.31 5.54 -2.77
N GLU A 93 9.62 6.71 -2.25
CA GLU A 93 10.92 7.37 -2.42
C GLU A 93 12.07 6.57 -1.79
N ILE A 94 11.77 5.62 -0.91
CA ILE A 94 12.74 4.79 -0.20
C ILE A 94 12.52 3.29 -0.39
N ASP A 95 11.73 2.86 -1.37
CA ASP A 95 11.40 1.44 -1.55
C ASP A 95 12.56 0.57 -2.08
N THR A 96 13.63 1.22 -2.54
CA THR A 96 14.91 0.60 -2.93
C THR A 96 15.87 0.41 -1.75
N GLU A 97 15.58 1.02 -0.60
CA GLU A 97 16.47 0.96 0.56
C GLU A 97 16.31 -0.35 1.33
N TYR A 98 17.41 -0.81 1.94
CA TYR A 98 17.38 -1.93 2.87
C TYR A 98 16.58 -1.56 4.13
N PRO A 99 15.71 -2.45 4.67
CA PRO A 99 15.43 -3.83 4.24
C PRO A 99 14.21 -3.98 3.30
N PHE A 100 13.62 -2.87 2.84
CA PHE A 100 12.36 -2.89 2.11
C PHE A 100 12.46 -3.59 0.76
N THR A 101 13.60 -3.50 0.07
CA THR A 101 13.80 -4.20 -1.21
C THR A 101 14.24 -5.66 -1.06
N ASP A 102 14.72 -6.07 0.13
CA ASP A 102 15.48 -7.31 0.31
C ASP A 102 14.63 -8.48 0.86
N TYR A 103 13.54 -8.18 1.55
CA TYR A 103 12.72 -9.22 2.17
C TYR A 103 11.97 -10.08 1.14
N LYS A 104 11.77 -11.37 1.47
CA LYS A 104 11.05 -12.33 0.60
C LYS A 104 9.79 -12.90 1.24
N PHE A 105 9.62 -12.75 2.55
CA PHE A 105 8.43 -13.21 3.25
C PHE A 105 7.15 -12.51 2.73
N MET A 106 6.01 -13.20 2.76
CA MET A 106 4.73 -12.66 2.31
C MET A 106 3.65 -12.89 3.37
N MET A 107 3.22 -11.81 4.03
CA MET A 107 2.19 -11.90 5.08
C MET A 107 0.88 -12.50 4.56
N GLY A 108 0.46 -12.15 3.34
CA GLY A 108 -0.76 -12.68 2.73
C GLY A 108 -0.75 -14.20 2.48
N LYS A 109 0.41 -14.86 2.56
CA LYS A 109 0.53 -16.33 2.48
C LYS A 109 0.75 -17.00 3.84
N CYS A 110 0.92 -16.22 4.91
CA CYS A 110 1.09 -16.74 6.25
C CYS A 110 -0.21 -17.37 6.75
N ASN A 111 -0.14 -18.57 7.35
CA ASN A 111 -1.29 -19.23 7.99
C ASN A 111 -1.12 -19.38 9.50
N VAL A 112 -0.07 -18.77 10.08
CA VAL A 112 0.19 -18.85 11.51
C VAL A 112 -0.66 -17.80 12.23
N ALA A 113 -1.71 -18.26 12.94
CA ALA A 113 -2.70 -17.38 13.57
C ALA A 113 -2.07 -16.33 14.52
N LYS A 114 -1.03 -16.70 15.27
CA LYS A 114 -0.30 -15.76 16.13
C LYS A 114 0.35 -14.64 15.31
N ILE A 115 1.04 -14.99 14.22
CA ILE A 115 1.72 -14.01 13.36
C ILE A 115 0.72 -13.05 12.73
N LYS A 116 -0.44 -13.55 12.26
CA LYS A 116 -1.50 -12.67 11.72
C LYS A 116 -2.03 -11.69 12.75
N ARG A 117 -2.30 -12.15 13.98
CA ARG A 117 -2.77 -11.27 15.06
C ARG A 117 -1.75 -10.20 15.40
N ASP A 118 -0.48 -10.61 15.53
CA ASP A 118 0.60 -9.68 15.87
C ASP A 118 0.86 -8.71 14.72
N PHE A 119 0.78 -9.17 13.47
CA PHE A 119 0.83 -8.32 12.29
C PHE A 119 -0.26 -7.25 12.31
N ILE A 120 -1.53 -7.63 12.45
CA ILE A 120 -2.64 -6.67 12.47
C ILE A 120 -2.43 -5.63 13.56
N LYS A 121 -2.01 -6.05 14.77
CA LYS A 121 -1.72 -5.14 15.87
C LYS A 121 -0.60 -4.16 15.51
N MET A 122 0.58 -4.68 15.19
CA MET A 122 1.77 -3.88 14.93
C MET A 122 1.58 -2.94 13.73
N GLU A 123 0.94 -3.43 12.67
CA GLU A 123 0.69 -2.65 11.46
C GLU A 123 -0.33 -1.54 11.73
N SER A 124 -1.40 -1.82 12.48
CA SER A 124 -2.37 -0.78 12.85
C SER A 124 -1.73 0.33 13.71
N GLU A 125 -0.84 -0.03 14.64
CA GLU A 125 -0.11 0.93 15.47
C GLU A 125 0.85 1.78 14.64
N ARG A 126 1.56 1.18 13.68
CA ARG A 126 2.45 1.90 12.75
C ARG A 126 1.66 2.84 11.85
N LEU A 127 0.56 2.37 11.27
CA LEU A 127 -0.32 3.17 10.41
C LEU A 127 -0.88 4.35 11.21
N ALA A 128 -1.36 4.14 12.44
CA ALA A 128 -1.83 5.20 13.31
C ALA A 128 -0.74 6.26 13.54
N ARG A 129 0.49 5.84 13.86
CA ARG A 129 1.62 6.76 14.05
C ARG A 129 1.95 7.55 12.78
N TYR A 130 1.89 6.92 11.61
CA TYR A 130 2.16 7.60 10.35
C TYR A 130 1.04 8.56 9.95
N LEU A 131 -0.22 8.18 10.16
CA LEU A 131 -1.37 9.06 9.98
C LEU A 131 -1.23 10.31 10.86
N GLU A 132 -0.90 10.15 12.15
CA GLU A 132 -0.65 11.28 13.06
C GLU A 132 0.54 12.14 12.62
N LYS A 133 1.67 11.51 12.28
CA LYS A 133 2.87 12.21 11.78
C LYS A 133 2.55 13.06 10.55
N THR A 134 1.59 12.64 9.74
CA THR A 134 1.23 13.28 8.47
C THR A 134 -0.12 13.97 8.51
N ARG A 135 -0.68 14.23 9.70
CA ARG A 135 -2.04 14.77 9.88
C ARG A 135 -2.34 15.98 9.00
N ASP A 136 -1.38 16.90 8.92
CA ASP A 136 -1.51 18.16 8.18
C ASP A 136 -0.79 18.17 6.82
N ASN A 137 -0.26 17.02 6.37
CA ASN A 137 0.49 16.92 5.12
C ASN A 137 -0.40 16.75 3.88
N TYR A 138 -1.62 16.22 4.04
CA TYR A 138 -2.47 15.83 2.92
C TYR A 138 -3.91 16.29 3.08
N LYS A 139 -4.48 16.83 1.98
CA LYS A 139 -5.91 17.17 1.89
C LYS A 139 -6.76 15.90 1.83
N HIS A 140 -6.28 14.90 1.09
CA HIS A 140 -6.99 13.67 0.81
C HIS A 140 -6.13 12.44 1.07
N ARG A 141 -6.74 11.39 1.64
CA ARG A 141 -6.09 10.10 1.87
C ARG A 141 -6.96 9.00 1.28
N VAL A 142 -6.35 8.13 0.48
CA VAL A 142 -7.00 6.95 -0.12
C VAL A 142 -6.16 5.74 0.21
N ALA A 143 -6.77 4.65 0.67
CA ALA A 143 -6.08 3.38 0.92
C ALA A 143 -6.69 2.28 0.08
N TYR A 144 -5.89 1.71 -0.82
CA TYR A 144 -6.29 0.60 -1.66
C TYR A 144 -5.90 -0.74 -1.05
N CYS A 145 -6.80 -1.39 -0.31
CA CYS A 145 -6.46 -2.60 0.42
C CYS A 145 -7.66 -3.52 0.74
N ILE A 146 -7.33 -4.80 0.89
CA ILE A 146 -8.25 -5.88 1.27
C ILE A 146 -7.63 -6.75 2.37
N GLY A 147 -8.44 -7.61 3.00
CA GLY A 147 -7.99 -8.60 3.98
C GLY A 147 -7.31 -7.99 5.20
N ASP A 148 -6.27 -8.66 5.72
CA ASP A 148 -5.56 -8.26 6.94
C ASP A 148 -4.98 -6.83 6.84
N PHE A 149 -4.60 -6.38 5.63
CA PHE A 149 -4.14 -5.00 5.39
C PHE A 149 -5.25 -3.97 5.53
N ARG A 150 -6.46 -4.29 5.05
CA ARG A 150 -7.64 -3.45 5.26
C ARG A 150 -7.98 -3.35 6.74
N THR A 151 -8.00 -4.48 7.44
CA THR A 151 -8.26 -4.51 8.90
C THR A 151 -7.25 -3.67 9.68
N ALA A 152 -5.97 -3.69 9.30
CA ALA A 152 -4.96 -2.84 9.93
C ALA A 152 -5.21 -1.34 9.69
N MET A 153 -5.57 -0.95 8.47
CA MET A 153 -5.90 0.44 8.12
C MET A 153 -7.18 0.92 8.82
N GLU A 154 -8.24 0.10 8.85
CA GLU A 154 -9.50 0.42 9.54
C GLU A 154 -9.26 0.70 11.04
N LYS A 155 -8.46 -0.13 11.70
CA LYS A 155 -8.05 0.09 13.10
C LYS A 155 -7.23 1.37 13.28
N ALA A 156 -6.31 1.66 12.36
CA ALA A 156 -5.50 2.86 12.44
C ALA A 156 -6.34 4.14 12.29
N VAL A 157 -7.35 4.12 11.42
CA VAL A 157 -8.34 5.20 11.29
C VAL A 157 -9.14 5.36 12.58
N GLU A 158 -9.62 4.26 13.16
CA GLU A 158 -10.34 4.28 14.46
C GLU A 158 -9.47 4.87 15.59
N MET A 159 -8.18 4.54 15.63
CA MET A 159 -7.25 5.03 16.65
C MET A 159 -6.97 6.55 16.56
N THR A 160 -7.08 7.15 15.38
CA THR A 160 -6.60 8.52 15.11
C THR A 160 -7.70 9.50 14.74
N ASN A 161 -8.87 8.98 14.35
CA ASN A 161 -9.95 9.74 13.71
C ASN A 161 -9.49 10.55 12.48
N ILE A 162 -8.41 10.12 11.82
CA ILE A 162 -7.94 10.73 10.57
C ILE A 162 -8.68 10.05 9.42
N GLU A 163 -9.39 10.85 8.61
CA GLU A 163 -10.15 10.34 7.48
C GLU A 163 -9.22 9.72 6.42
N VAL A 164 -9.55 8.49 6.03
CA VAL A 164 -8.96 7.77 4.90
C VAL A 164 -10.08 7.07 4.14
N SER A 165 -10.18 7.31 2.84
CA SER A 165 -11.09 6.55 1.97
C SER A 165 -10.50 5.16 1.72
N ILE A 166 -11.02 4.15 2.41
CA ILE A 166 -10.55 2.76 2.30
C ILE A 166 -11.34 2.05 1.20
N ILE A 167 -10.68 1.80 0.07
CA ILE A 167 -11.24 1.15 -1.11
C ILE A 167 -10.54 -0.21 -1.36
N PRO A 168 -11.15 -1.20 -2.05
CA PRO A 168 -12.48 -1.17 -2.68
C PRO A 168 -13.63 -0.94 -1.71
N LYS A 169 -14.79 -0.52 -2.20
CA LYS A 169 -16.01 -0.37 -1.39
C LYS A 169 -16.43 -1.74 -0.84
N LYS A 170 -17.06 -1.77 0.34
CA LYS A 170 -17.45 -3.05 0.98
C LYS A 170 -18.46 -3.79 0.12
N GLU A 171 -19.37 -3.05 -0.47
CA GLU A 171 -20.41 -3.50 -1.38
C GLU A 171 -19.78 -4.18 -2.60
N THR A 172 -18.80 -3.56 -3.24
CA THR A 172 -18.05 -4.16 -4.37
C THR A 172 -17.33 -5.44 -3.97
N MET A 173 -16.73 -5.48 -2.76
CA MET A 173 -16.08 -6.70 -2.26
C MET A 173 -17.07 -7.83 -1.99
N GLU A 174 -18.26 -7.52 -1.49
CA GLU A 174 -19.33 -8.47 -1.21
C GLU A 174 -19.90 -9.05 -2.51
N GLU A 175 -20.10 -8.23 -3.54
CA GLU A 175 -20.55 -8.66 -4.86
C GLU A 175 -19.56 -9.61 -5.55
N LEU A 176 -18.25 -9.37 -5.38
CA LEU A 176 -17.19 -10.18 -5.97
C LEU A 176 -16.75 -11.36 -5.10
N ALA A 177 -17.25 -11.46 -3.87
CA ALA A 177 -16.86 -12.50 -2.94
C ALA A 177 -17.21 -13.89 -3.49
N ASN A 178 -16.23 -14.78 -3.49
CA ASN A 178 -16.41 -16.18 -3.87
C ASN A 178 -15.96 -17.09 -2.72
N PRO A 179 -16.90 -17.66 -1.94
CA PRO A 179 -16.57 -18.47 -0.76
C PRO A 179 -15.85 -19.78 -1.11
N ASP A 180 -15.96 -20.26 -2.34
CA ASP A 180 -15.31 -21.50 -2.80
C ASP A 180 -13.84 -21.29 -3.17
N LYS A 181 -13.39 -20.02 -3.28
CA LYS A 181 -11.99 -19.69 -3.58
C LYS A 181 -11.18 -19.50 -2.30
N ARG A 182 -9.92 -19.93 -2.35
CA ARG A 182 -8.92 -19.67 -1.29
C ARG A 182 -8.78 -18.19 -0.95
N PHE A 183 -8.91 -17.31 -1.94
CA PHE A 183 -8.92 -15.87 -1.78
C PHE A 183 -10.35 -15.37 -2.06
N VAL A 184 -11.17 -15.31 -1.01
CA VAL A 184 -12.61 -15.01 -1.11
C VAL A 184 -12.86 -13.71 -1.86
N TYR A 185 -12.11 -12.65 -1.56
CA TYR A 185 -12.25 -11.33 -2.19
C TYR A 185 -11.42 -11.18 -3.48
N GLY A 186 -10.78 -12.24 -3.98
CA GLY A 186 -10.02 -12.19 -5.22
C GLY A 186 -8.76 -11.30 -5.15
N SER A 187 -8.45 -10.66 -6.28
CA SER A 187 -7.24 -9.85 -6.48
C SER A 187 -7.59 -8.36 -6.55
N LEU A 188 -6.68 -7.50 -6.08
CA LEU A 188 -6.70 -6.05 -6.29
C LEU A 188 -6.42 -5.63 -7.75
N SER A 189 -6.35 -6.58 -8.68
CA SER A 189 -6.34 -6.33 -10.12
C SER A 189 -7.72 -6.48 -10.76
N GLN A 190 -8.77 -6.71 -9.98
CA GLN A 190 -10.12 -6.79 -10.56
C GLN A 190 -10.56 -5.40 -11.05
N GLN A 191 -11.18 -5.35 -12.23
CA GLN A 191 -11.59 -4.11 -12.87
C GLN A 191 -12.47 -3.26 -11.95
N GLN A 192 -13.44 -3.88 -11.27
CA GLN A 192 -14.36 -3.20 -10.35
C GLN A 192 -13.63 -2.59 -9.14
N TYR A 193 -12.60 -3.27 -8.63
CA TYR A 193 -11.78 -2.73 -7.54
C TYR A 193 -10.92 -1.56 -8.00
N LEU A 194 -10.48 -1.57 -9.25
CA LEU A 194 -9.75 -0.45 -9.83
C LEU A 194 -10.68 0.70 -10.19
N GLN A 195 -11.93 0.40 -10.56
CA GLN A 195 -12.98 1.39 -10.73
C GLN A 195 -13.24 2.11 -9.41
N ASP A 196 -13.44 1.40 -8.30
CA ASP A 196 -13.56 2.00 -6.96
C ASP A 196 -12.35 2.88 -6.61
N PHE A 197 -11.15 2.49 -7.06
CA PHE A 197 -9.94 3.26 -6.84
C PHE A 197 -9.92 4.56 -7.65
N SER A 198 -10.25 4.49 -8.94
CA SER A 198 -10.43 5.64 -9.84
C SER A 198 -11.48 6.61 -9.29
N ASP A 199 -12.67 6.08 -8.96
CA ASP A 199 -13.80 6.83 -8.45
C ASP A 199 -13.45 7.57 -7.16
N SER A 200 -12.75 6.91 -6.22
CA SER A 200 -12.33 7.54 -4.98
C SER A 200 -11.39 8.74 -5.18
N ILE A 201 -10.64 8.78 -6.29
CA ILE A 201 -9.76 9.90 -6.62
C ILE A 201 -10.58 10.98 -7.36
N THR A 202 -11.37 10.62 -8.37
CA THR A 202 -12.17 11.59 -9.15
C THR A 202 -13.22 12.30 -8.31
N GLU A 203 -13.89 11.58 -7.39
CA GLU A 203 -14.85 12.15 -6.44
C GLU A 203 -14.18 13.23 -5.56
N LYS A 204 -12.97 12.98 -5.06
CA LYS A 204 -12.24 13.96 -4.23
C LYS A 204 -11.69 15.13 -5.02
N MET A 205 -11.35 14.91 -6.29
CA MET A 205 -10.98 15.96 -7.24
C MET A 205 -12.20 16.78 -7.72
N ASN A 206 -13.42 16.31 -7.45
CA ASN A 206 -14.66 16.89 -7.99
C ASN A 206 -14.63 17.02 -9.52
N ILE A 207 -14.22 15.94 -10.19
CA ILE A 207 -14.21 15.81 -11.66
C ILE A 207 -15.07 14.63 -12.08
N ASP A 208 -15.39 14.56 -13.38
CA ASP A 208 -16.13 13.43 -13.94
C ASP A 208 -15.41 12.11 -13.71
N ALA A 209 -16.19 11.08 -13.39
CA ALA A 209 -15.69 9.72 -13.20
C ALA A 209 -15.01 9.21 -14.48
N ARG A 210 -13.92 8.46 -14.30
CA ARG A 210 -13.20 7.82 -15.41
C ARG A 210 -13.43 6.32 -15.40
N THR A 211 -13.81 5.79 -16.54
CA THR A 211 -14.08 4.36 -16.71
C THR A 211 -12.78 3.59 -16.82
N VAL A 212 -12.51 2.70 -15.87
CA VAL A 212 -11.39 1.77 -15.93
C VAL A 212 -11.73 0.65 -16.90
N GLY A 213 -10.91 0.45 -17.93
CA GLY A 213 -11.11 -0.64 -18.86
C GLY A 213 -9.99 -0.80 -19.88
N VAL A 214 -10.23 -1.71 -20.82
CA VAL A 214 -9.39 -1.88 -22.01
C VAL A 214 -9.87 -0.88 -23.05
N HIS A 215 -9.00 0.06 -23.44
CA HIS A 215 -9.23 0.92 -24.60
C HIS A 215 -8.57 0.28 -25.81
N GLU A 216 -9.37 -0.17 -26.79
CA GLU A 216 -8.87 -0.86 -27.99
C GLU A 216 -7.82 -0.02 -28.77
N ASP A 217 -7.96 1.31 -28.73
CA ASP A 217 -7.07 2.24 -29.45
C ASP A 217 -5.76 2.57 -28.70
N LEU A 218 -5.68 2.28 -27.40
CA LEU A 218 -4.55 2.67 -26.54
C LEU A 218 -3.77 1.47 -25.96
N SER A 219 -4.33 0.27 -26.09
CA SER A 219 -3.73 -0.95 -25.54
C SER A 219 -2.70 -1.55 -26.51
N THR A 220 -1.42 -1.44 -26.16
CA THR A 220 -0.26 -1.90 -26.95
C THR A 220 0.26 -3.28 -26.54
N ASN A 221 -0.16 -3.81 -25.39
CA ASN A 221 0.27 -5.13 -24.91
C ASN A 221 -0.74 -5.75 -23.91
N ASP A 222 -0.53 -7.04 -23.61
CA ASP A 222 -1.35 -7.84 -22.68
C ASP A 222 -1.32 -7.37 -21.21
N MET A 223 -0.65 -6.27 -20.90
CA MET A 223 -0.69 -5.64 -19.58
C MET A 223 -1.47 -4.32 -19.59
N ASP A 224 -1.98 -3.85 -20.73
CA ASP A 224 -2.69 -2.56 -20.88
C ASP A 224 -4.15 -2.61 -20.42
N TRP A 225 -4.47 -3.54 -19.52
CA TRP A 225 -5.84 -3.91 -19.15
C TRP A 225 -6.56 -2.92 -18.23
N TYR A 226 -5.93 -1.77 -17.95
CA TYR A 226 -6.39 -0.77 -16.97
C TYR A 226 -6.00 0.65 -17.39
N LEU A 227 -6.33 1.01 -18.63
CA LEU A 227 -6.23 2.40 -19.05
C LEU A 227 -7.50 3.14 -18.59
N LEU A 228 -7.31 4.37 -18.13
CA LEU A 228 -8.39 5.31 -17.86
C LEU A 228 -8.76 6.04 -19.15
#